data_AF-A0A8J4CZ09-F1
#
_entry.id   AF-A0A8J4CZ09-F1
#
_cell.length_a   1.000
_cell.length_b   1.000
_cell.length_c   1.000
_cell.angle_alpha   90.00
_cell.angle_beta   90.00
_cell.angle_gamma   90.00
#
_symmetry.space_group_name_H-M   'P 1'
#
loop_
_entity.id
_entity.type
_entity.pdbx_description
1 polymer ?
#
loop_
_entity_poly.entity_id
_entity_poly.type
_entity_poly.pdbx_seq_one_letter_code
_entity_poly.pdbx_strand_id
1 'polypeptide(L)'
;MMGYCLILTDEKAVSPGYAAAIRFEDAAELHPNLLSDILGEIADEVWAEVLERIPELAAFSSRVISDGSRGFTIGKTPFNMMSLAKNQTVRFHLDIKDAHWTVIIWLHGGEGRILEGWFGMPAFGLKFLPTTFTVAVFNAASITHGTAQCDIPDDSSACRFGSSHFLRMPDLENLICLRIGANSEGLSLQDLKDAASSCGKDKSAICSLRKELIARGKMDWKAILGRPSRTLQSYASDAPISGPSAGKLC
;
A
#
# COMPACT_ATOMS: atom_id res chain seq x y z
N MET A 1 -0.97 4.18 10.60
CA MET A 1 -0.76 4.25 9.13
C MET A 1 0.40 5.18 8.85
N MET A 2 1.25 4.82 7.90
CA MET A 2 2.44 5.54 7.45
C MET A 2 2.59 5.37 5.93
N GLY A 3 3.50 6.12 5.31
CA GLY A 3 3.76 6.06 3.87
C GLY A 3 3.29 7.28 3.08
N TYR A 4 3.37 7.17 1.76
CA TYR A 4 3.10 8.21 0.77
C TYR A 4 1.62 8.20 0.37
N CYS A 5 0.81 8.88 1.18
CA CYS A 5 -0.60 9.15 0.89
C CYS A 5 -0.84 10.61 0.49
N LEU A 6 -2.03 10.90 -0.06
CA LEU A 6 -2.55 12.26 -0.16
C LEU A 6 -3.92 12.34 0.52
N ILE A 7 -3.95 12.95 1.71
CA ILE A 7 -5.18 13.05 2.49
C ILE A 7 -6.04 14.20 1.95
N LEU A 8 -6.91 13.88 0.98
CA LEU A 8 -7.75 14.88 0.32
C LEU A 8 -8.72 15.62 1.26
N THR A 9 -8.99 15.09 2.45
CA THR A 9 -9.80 15.78 3.47
C THR A 9 -9.00 16.84 4.24
N ASP A 10 -7.68 16.80 4.21
CA ASP A 10 -6.81 17.86 4.72
C ASP A 10 -6.62 18.91 3.62
N GLU A 11 -7.08 20.13 3.88
CA GLU A 11 -7.03 21.19 2.88
C GLU A 11 -5.62 21.69 2.58
N LYS A 12 -4.65 21.35 3.43
CA LYS A 12 -3.25 21.73 3.31
C LYS A 12 -2.38 20.62 2.71
N ALA A 13 -2.93 19.44 2.47
CA ALA A 13 -2.18 18.32 1.91
C ALA A 13 -1.85 18.57 0.43
N VAL A 14 -0.58 18.88 0.16
CA VAL A 14 -0.03 19.11 -1.19
C VAL A 14 1.28 18.36 -1.41
N SER A 15 1.59 17.43 -0.52
CA SER A 15 2.80 16.62 -0.57
C SER A 15 2.49 15.20 -0.09
N PRO A 16 3.30 14.21 -0.48
CA PRO A 16 3.15 12.85 0.00
C PRO A 16 3.30 12.76 1.53
N GLY A 17 2.38 12.05 2.18
CA GLY A 17 2.47 11.70 3.59
C GLY A 17 1.32 12.22 4.45
N TYR A 18 1.21 11.65 5.65
CA TYR A 18 0.33 12.19 6.68
C TYR A 18 0.90 13.51 7.22
N ALA A 19 0.03 14.42 7.67
CA ALA A 19 0.45 15.72 8.21
C ALA A 19 1.46 15.61 9.36
N ALA A 20 1.42 14.53 10.15
CA ALA A 20 2.41 14.29 11.21
C ALA A 20 3.80 13.96 10.64
N ALA A 21 3.88 13.19 9.54
CA ALA A 21 5.14 12.88 8.87
C ALA A 21 5.75 14.14 8.25
N ILE A 22 4.93 14.95 7.58
CA ILE A 22 5.36 16.22 6.98
C ILE A 22 5.95 17.14 8.06
N ARG A 23 5.24 17.35 9.18
CA ARG A 23 5.73 18.19 10.29
C ARG A 23 7.00 17.66 10.95
N PHE A 24 7.14 16.33 11.04
CA PHE A 24 8.34 15.73 11.62
C PHE A 24 9.56 16.00 10.73
N GLU A 25 9.42 15.81 9.42
CA GLU A 25 10.48 16.08 8.45
C GLU A 25 10.83 17.57 8.38
N ASP A 26 9.84 18.46 8.42
CA ASP A 26 10.07 19.91 8.44
C ASP A 26 10.82 20.38 9.71
N ALA A 27 10.65 19.67 10.83
CA ALA A 27 11.32 19.95 12.10
C ALA A 27 12.68 19.24 12.23
N ALA A 28 12.99 18.28 11.37
CA ALA A 28 14.22 17.49 11.43
C ALA A 28 15.40 18.25 10.80
N GLU A 29 15.95 19.23 11.52
CA GLU A 29 17.04 20.09 11.03
C GLU A 29 18.32 19.32 10.65
N LEU A 30 18.60 18.20 11.33
CA LEU A 30 19.86 17.45 11.20
C LEU A 30 19.80 16.31 10.18
N HIS A 31 18.62 15.79 9.88
CA HIS A 31 18.43 14.63 9.01
C HIS A 31 17.18 14.82 8.14
N PRO A 32 17.29 15.60 7.06
CA PRO A 32 16.20 15.73 6.11
C PRO A 32 15.89 14.36 5.51
N ASN A 33 14.63 13.96 5.50
CA ASN A 33 14.12 12.67 5.01
C ASN A 33 14.33 11.47 5.96
N LEU A 34 14.68 11.67 7.23
CA LEU A 34 14.93 10.59 8.20
C LEU A 34 13.78 9.57 8.26
N LEU A 35 12.53 10.04 8.30
CA LEU A 35 11.38 9.15 8.38
C LEU A 35 11.19 8.39 7.06
N SER A 36 11.41 9.06 5.94
CA SER A 36 11.33 8.43 4.61
C SER A 36 12.39 7.35 4.43
N ASP A 37 13.62 7.58 4.91
CA ASP A 37 14.73 6.63 4.86
C ASP A 37 14.45 5.42 5.74
N ILE A 38 14.04 5.62 7.00
CA ILE A 38 13.69 4.52 7.91
C ILE A 38 12.54 3.67 7.35
N LEU A 39 11.49 4.30 6.82
CA LEU A 39 10.38 3.57 6.20
C LEU A 39 10.85 2.81 4.95
N GLY A 40 11.76 3.41 4.17
CA GLY A 40 12.42 2.78 3.02
C GLY A 40 13.17 1.51 3.42
N GLU A 41 14.03 1.58 4.42
CA GLU A 41 14.79 0.44 4.93
C GLU A 41 13.89 -0.70 5.40
N ILE A 42 12.86 -0.39 6.20
CA ILE A 42 11.92 -1.40 6.69
C ILE A 42 11.17 -2.05 5.54
N ALA A 43 10.68 -1.27 4.58
CA ALA A 43 9.93 -1.80 3.45
C ALA A 43 10.82 -2.65 2.53
N ASP A 44 12.05 -2.21 2.27
CA ASP A 44 13.02 -2.90 1.41
C ASP A 44 13.41 -4.25 1.99
N GLU A 45 13.64 -4.34 3.31
CA GLU A 45 13.99 -5.61 3.97
C GLU A 45 12.83 -6.61 3.90
N VAL A 46 11.60 -6.16 4.20
CA VAL A 46 10.39 -7.00 4.10
C VAL A 46 10.17 -7.45 2.66
N TRP A 47 10.43 -6.58 1.69
CA TRP A 47 10.26 -6.91 0.28
C TRP A 47 11.33 -7.87 -0.22
N ALA A 48 12.58 -7.71 0.21
CA ALA A 48 13.67 -8.64 -0.12
C ALA A 48 13.35 -10.06 0.37
N GLU A 49 12.88 -10.21 1.61
CA GLU A 49 12.46 -11.49 2.18
C GLU A 49 11.32 -12.15 1.37
N VAL A 50 10.38 -11.35 0.86
CA VAL A 50 9.30 -11.81 -0.02
C VAL A 50 9.86 -12.26 -1.37
N LEU A 51 10.75 -11.48 -1.98
CA LEU A 51 11.34 -11.80 -3.29
C LEU A 51 12.26 -13.02 -3.25
N GLU A 52 12.91 -13.30 -2.12
CA GLU A 52 13.69 -14.53 -1.94
C GLU A 52 12.81 -15.78 -2.07
N ARG A 53 11.55 -15.70 -1.63
CA ARG A 53 10.57 -16.81 -1.65
C ARG A 53 9.67 -16.83 -2.88
N ILE A 54 9.37 -15.65 -3.44
CA ILE A 54 8.46 -15.46 -4.57
C ILE A 54 9.08 -14.47 -5.59
N PRO A 55 10.15 -14.86 -6.30
CA PRO A 55 10.93 -13.98 -7.16
C PRO A 55 10.14 -13.39 -8.33
N GLU A 56 9.07 -14.05 -8.78
CA GLU A 56 8.19 -13.58 -9.86
C GLU A 56 7.51 -12.25 -9.53
N LEU A 57 7.39 -11.92 -8.23
CA LEU A 57 6.84 -10.65 -7.80
C LEU A 57 7.73 -9.45 -8.15
N ALA A 58 9.04 -9.66 -8.40
CA ALA A 58 9.91 -8.60 -8.90
C ALA A 58 9.48 -8.12 -10.29
N ALA A 59 9.22 -9.07 -11.20
CA ALA A 59 8.72 -8.77 -12.54
C ALA A 59 7.29 -8.23 -12.51
N PHE A 60 6.49 -8.59 -11.51
CA PHE A 60 5.19 -7.98 -11.30
C PHE A 60 5.31 -6.50 -10.89
N SER A 61 6.13 -6.20 -9.88
CA SER A 61 6.37 -4.84 -9.39
C SER A 61 6.83 -3.89 -10.50
N SER A 62 7.75 -4.34 -11.36
CA SER A 62 8.24 -3.52 -12.49
C SER A 62 7.18 -3.23 -13.57
N ARG A 63 6.14 -4.06 -13.68
CA ARG A 63 5.04 -3.86 -14.64
C ARG A 63 3.95 -2.94 -14.10
N VAL A 64 3.76 -2.89 -12.78
CA VAL A 64 2.72 -2.06 -12.14
C VAL A 64 3.25 -0.68 -11.79
N ILE A 65 4.50 -0.57 -11.35
CA ILE A 65 5.12 0.70 -10.97
C ILE A 65 5.89 1.28 -12.16
N SER A 66 5.30 2.29 -12.79
CA SER A 66 5.96 3.10 -13.83
C SER A 66 7.04 4.01 -13.23
N ASP A 67 7.99 4.46 -14.05
CA ASP A 67 9.04 5.41 -13.66
C ASP A 67 8.47 6.71 -13.07
N GLY A 68 7.35 7.20 -13.62
CA GLY A 68 6.67 8.39 -13.10
C GLY A 68 6.05 8.21 -11.71
N SER A 69 5.73 6.98 -11.34
CA SER A 69 5.11 6.60 -10.06
C SER A 69 6.11 6.18 -8.98
N ARG A 70 7.35 5.84 -9.36
CA ARG A 70 8.40 5.36 -8.44
C ARG A 70 8.72 6.33 -7.31
N GLY A 71 8.63 7.64 -7.56
CA GLY A 71 8.84 8.67 -6.53
C GLY A 71 7.77 8.70 -5.43
N PHE A 72 6.72 7.90 -5.55
CA PHE A 72 5.61 7.80 -4.59
C PHE A 72 5.48 6.39 -4.00
N THR A 73 6.49 5.55 -4.15
CA THR A 73 6.62 4.25 -3.47
C THR A 73 7.72 4.30 -2.42
N ILE A 74 7.54 3.55 -1.33
CA ILE A 74 8.46 3.45 -0.19
C ILE A 74 9.65 2.56 -0.59
N GLY A 75 10.87 3.11 -0.50
CA GLY A 75 12.09 2.42 -0.89
C GLY A 75 12.07 1.94 -2.35
N LYS A 76 12.61 0.75 -2.59
CA LYS A 76 12.62 0.01 -3.86
C LYS A 76 11.46 -0.99 -3.97
N THR A 77 10.41 -0.81 -3.16
CA THR A 77 9.24 -1.69 -3.12
C THR A 77 8.11 -1.22 -4.05
N PRO A 78 7.07 -2.03 -4.28
CA PRO A 78 5.84 -1.55 -4.92
C PRO A 78 4.88 -0.82 -3.97
N PHE A 79 5.19 -0.72 -2.68
CA PHE A 79 4.25 -0.23 -1.66
C PHE A 79 4.31 1.29 -1.56
N ASN A 80 3.16 1.95 -1.39
CA ASN A 80 3.10 3.37 -1.00
C ASN A 80 2.57 3.55 0.42
N MET A 81 2.03 2.50 1.04
CA MET A 81 1.40 2.56 2.35
C MET A 81 1.88 1.44 3.26
N MET A 82 1.99 1.77 4.55
CA MET A 82 2.24 0.83 5.63
C MET A 82 1.23 1.04 6.76
N SER A 83 0.71 -0.05 7.33
CA SER A 83 -0.11 -0.04 8.54
C SER A 83 0.66 -0.63 9.71
N LEU A 84 0.27 -0.28 10.94
CA LEU A 84 0.77 -0.95 12.13
C LEU A 84 -0.41 -1.07 13.10
N ALA A 85 -0.65 -2.29 13.58
CA ALA A 85 -1.73 -2.61 14.50
C ALA A 85 -1.16 -3.42 15.67
N LYS A 86 -1.44 -2.99 16.90
CA LYS A 86 -1.05 -3.71 18.12
C LYS A 86 -2.29 -4.38 18.72
N ASN A 87 -2.29 -5.71 18.80
CA ASN A 87 -3.35 -6.52 19.42
C ASN A 87 -4.77 -6.22 18.89
N GLN A 88 -4.89 -5.79 17.64
CA GLN A 88 -6.18 -5.38 17.07
C GLN A 88 -6.90 -6.55 16.40
N THR A 89 -8.22 -6.60 16.58
CA THR A 89 -9.10 -7.35 15.70
C THR A 89 -9.32 -6.60 14.39
N VAL A 90 -9.43 -7.36 13.30
CA VAL A 90 -9.82 -6.86 11.99
C VAL A 90 -10.91 -7.78 11.47
N ARG A 91 -12.11 -7.23 11.27
CA ARG A 91 -13.23 -7.98 10.68
C ARG A 91 -12.86 -8.56 9.32
N PHE A 92 -13.52 -9.63 8.90
CA PHE A 92 -13.37 -10.13 7.54
C PHE A 92 -13.80 -9.09 6.52
N HIS A 93 -12.92 -8.77 5.57
CA HIS A 93 -13.14 -7.75 4.55
C HIS A 93 -12.29 -8.01 3.29
N LEU A 94 -12.50 -7.17 2.28
CA LEU A 94 -11.68 -7.05 1.07
C LEU A 94 -11.12 -5.63 1.01
N ASP A 95 -9.85 -5.52 0.64
CA ASP A 95 -9.19 -4.23 0.42
C ASP A 95 -9.33 -3.79 -1.03
N ILE A 96 -10.57 -3.48 -1.42
CA ILE A 96 -10.95 -3.19 -2.82
C ILE A 96 -10.23 -1.99 -3.47
N LYS A 97 -9.50 -1.19 -2.69
CA LYS A 97 -8.75 0.00 -3.16
C LYS A 97 -7.25 -0.26 -3.26
N ASP A 98 -6.80 -1.43 -2.85
CA ASP A 98 -5.41 -1.82 -2.92
C ASP A 98 -5.13 -2.49 -4.27
N ALA A 99 -3.86 -2.46 -4.69
CA ALA A 99 -3.42 -3.18 -5.86
C ALA A 99 -3.34 -4.70 -5.60
N HIS A 100 -2.70 -5.44 -6.52
CA HIS A 100 -2.85 -6.89 -6.56
C HIS A 100 -2.18 -7.67 -5.43
N TRP A 101 -1.12 -7.18 -4.79
CA TRP A 101 -0.43 -7.92 -3.72
C TRP A 101 -0.24 -7.04 -2.50
N THR A 102 -0.60 -7.62 -1.37
CA THR A 102 -0.40 -7.08 -0.02
C THR A 102 0.50 -8.05 0.74
N VAL A 103 1.44 -7.50 1.49
CA VAL A 103 2.30 -8.24 2.41
C VAL A 103 1.88 -7.89 3.82
N ILE A 104 1.57 -8.89 4.64
CA ILE A 104 1.34 -8.69 6.07
C ILE A 104 2.40 -9.46 6.84
N ILE A 105 3.07 -8.75 7.75
CA ILE A 105 4.04 -9.33 8.67
C ILE A 105 3.51 -9.25 10.09
N TRP A 106 3.84 -10.24 10.91
CA TRP A 106 3.55 -10.22 12.34
C TRP A 106 4.81 -10.41 13.16
N LEU A 107 4.92 -9.58 14.19
CA LEU A 107 6.00 -9.57 15.18
C LEU A 107 5.42 -9.66 16.58
N HIS A 108 6.18 -10.23 17.51
CA HIS A 108 5.81 -10.32 18.92
C HIS A 108 6.75 -9.48 19.78
N GLY A 109 6.23 -8.95 20.88
CA GLY A 109 7.02 -8.24 21.88
C GLY A 109 6.41 -8.38 23.27
N GLY A 110 7.18 -8.03 24.30
CA GLY A 110 6.79 -8.19 25.70
C GLY A 110 6.83 -9.65 26.17
N GLU A 111 6.42 -9.87 27.42
CA GLU A 111 6.48 -11.17 28.09
C GLU A 111 5.09 -11.73 28.39
N GLY A 112 4.95 -13.06 28.25
CA GLY A 112 3.76 -13.81 28.61
C GLY A 112 3.12 -14.52 27.41
N ARG A 113 1.78 -14.58 27.38
CA ARG A 113 1.03 -15.40 26.42
C ARG A 113 -0.01 -14.56 25.68
N ILE A 114 -0.18 -14.88 24.40
CA ILE A 114 -1.29 -14.38 23.58
C ILE A 114 -2.16 -15.57 23.23
N LEU A 115 -3.41 -15.54 23.68
CA LEU A 115 -4.45 -16.49 23.29
C LEU A 115 -5.22 -15.91 22.09
N GLU A 116 -5.73 -16.77 21.22
CA GLU A 116 -6.42 -16.37 19.99
C GLU A 116 -5.57 -15.42 19.09
N GLY A 117 -6.19 -14.42 18.47
CA GLY A 117 -5.50 -13.50 17.56
C GLY A 117 -5.08 -14.10 16.21
N TRP A 118 -5.71 -15.20 15.80
CA TRP A 118 -5.40 -15.86 14.53
C TRP A 118 -5.71 -14.97 13.32
N PHE A 119 -4.94 -15.16 12.24
CA PHE A 119 -5.26 -14.63 10.92
C PHE A 119 -6.00 -15.70 10.12
N GLY A 120 -6.97 -15.29 9.32
CA GLY A 120 -7.78 -16.22 8.53
C GLY A 120 -8.13 -15.71 7.14
N MET A 121 -8.24 -16.67 6.22
CA MET A 121 -8.70 -16.49 4.84
C MET A 121 -9.79 -17.54 4.56
N PRO A 122 -11.07 -17.24 4.89
CA PRO A 122 -12.14 -18.24 4.90
C PRO A 122 -12.38 -18.91 3.54
N ALA A 123 -12.16 -18.21 2.42
CA ALA A 123 -12.29 -18.78 1.08
C ALA A 123 -11.37 -19.99 0.83
N PHE A 124 -10.27 -20.09 1.59
CA PHE A 124 -9.31 -21.20 1.52
C PHE A 124 -9.42 -22.17 2.70
N GLY A 125 -10.40 -21.97 3.61
CA GLY A 125 -10.45 -22.73 4.87
C GLY A 125 -9.21 -22.54 5.74
N LEU A 126 -8.45 -21.45 5.53
CA LEU A 126 -7.15 -21.25 6.14
C LEU A 126 -7.27 -20.37 7.39
N LYS A 127 -6.69 -20.85 8.49
CA LYS A 127 -6.58 -20.15 9.77
C LYS A 127 -5.26 -20.54 10.42
N PHE A 128 -4.47 -19.56 10.85
CA PHE A 128 -3.21 -19.81 11.57
C PHE A 128 -2.96 -18.74 12.63
N LEU A 129 -2.16 -19.13 13.63
CA LEU A 129 -1.60 -18.20 14.61
C LEU A 129 -0.25 -17.70 14.08
N PRO A 130 -0.08 -16.39 13.87
CA PRO A 130 1.24 -15.85 13.55
C PRO A 130 2.23 -16.17 14.68
N THR A 131 3.43 -16.58 14.31
CA THR A 131 4.55 -16.96 15.20
C THR A 131 5.60 -15.84 15.22
N THR A 132 6.88 -16.15 15.48
CA THR A 132 7.97 -15.18 15.67
C THR A 132 8.06 -14.12 14.57
N PHE A 133 8.03 -14.55 13.31
CA PHE A 133 8.06 -13.68 12.14
C PHE A 133 7.29 -14.35 11.01
N THR A 134 5.96 -14.25 11.06
CA THR A 134 5.12 -14.82 9.99
C THR A 134 4.87 -13.75 8.92
N VAL A 135 5.00 -14.14 7.66
CA VAL A 135 4.72 -13.30 6.50
C VAL A 135 3.61 -13.94 5.68
N ALA A 136 2.57 -13.19 5.36
CA ALA A 136 1.54 -13.57 4.41
C ALA A 136 1.61 -12.65 3.19
N VAL A 137 1.65 -13.23 2.00
CA VAL A 137 1.62 -12.51 0.72
C VAL A 137 0.41 -12.97 -0.06
N PHE A 138 -0.53 -12.07 -0.34
CA PHE A 138 -1.79 -12.44 -0.99
C PHE A 138 -2.45 -11.23 -1.65
N ASN A 139 -3.45 -11.49 -2.50
CA ASN A 139 -4.26 -10.45 -3.11
C ASN A 139 -5.42 -10.04 -2.20
N ALA A 140 -5.20 -9.01 -1.37
CA ALA A 140 -6.16 -8.52 -0.39
C ALA A 140 -7.44 -7.91 -1.01
N ALA A 141 -7.37 -7.46 -2.27
CA ALA A 141 -8.52 -6.95 -3.00
C ALA A 141 -9.47 -8.07 -3.47
N SER A 142 -8.98 -9.30 -3.60
CA SER A 142 -9.75 -10.45 -4.11
C SER A 142 -9.98 -11.56 -3.08
N ILE A 143 -9.23 -11.55 -1.97
CA ILE A 143 -9.29 -12.60 -0.95
C ILE A 143 -9.83 -12.00 0.35
N THR A 144 -11.01 -12.49 0.77
CA THR A 144 -11.55 -12.13 2.07
C THR A 144 -10.62 -12.60 3.17
N HIS A 145 -10.25 -11.70 4.07
CA HIS A 145 -9.29 -11.97 5.13
C HIS A 145 -9.55 -11.10 6.37
N GLY A 146 -9.00 -11.51 7.52
CA GLY A 146 -9.22 -10.83 8.79
C GLY A 146 -8.43 -11.43 9.94
N THR A 147 -8.52 -10.79 11.10
CA THR A 147 -7.78 -11.15 12.32
C THR A 147 -8.72 -11.16 13.51
N ALA A 148 -8.76 -12.29 14.23
CA ALA A 148 -9.51 -12.38 15.47
C ALA A 148 -8.92 -11.49 16.56
N GLN A 149 -9.74 -11.17 17.56
CA GLN A 149 -9.25 -10.45 18.73
C GLN A 149 -8.17 -11.29 19.45
N CYS A 150 -7.09 -10.64 19.86
CA CYS A 150 -6.13 -11.24 20.78
C CYS A 150 -6.73 -11.21 22.19
N ASP A 151 -6.67 -12.34 22.88
CA ASP A 151 -6.97 -12.44 24.30
C ASP A 151 -5.64 -12.47 25.06
N ILE A 152 -5.42 -11.46 25.90
CA ILE A 152 -4.14 -11.22 26.58
C ILE A 152 -4.45 -11.16 28.07
N PRO A 153 -3.94 -12.12 28.86
CA PRO A 153 -4.13 -12.15 30.31
C PRO A 153 -3.67 -10.84 30.97
N ASP A 154 -4.35 -10.44 32.04
CA ASP A 154 -4.06 -9.17 32.76
C ASP A 154 -2.64 -9.11 33.34
N ASP A 155 -2.02 -10.27 33.59
CA ASP A 155 -0.64 -10.40 34.08
C ASP A 155 0.40 -10.46 32.95
N SER A 156 -0.01 -10.34 31.68
CA SER A 156 0.86 -10.40 30.52
C SER A 156 1.13 -9.03 29.91
N SER A 157 2.39 -8.78 29.53
CA SER A 157 2.78 -7.63 28.70
C SER A 157 2.91 -8.00 27.22
N ALA A 158 2.56 -9.24 26.85
CA ALA A 158 2.72 -9.77 25.51
C ALA A 158 1.88 -8.96 24.51
N CYS A 159 2.45 -8.75 23.33
CA CYS A 159 1.76 -8.09 22.24
C CYS A 159 2.18 -8.64 20.89
N ARG A 160 1.23 -8.62 19.96
CA ARG A 160 1.40 -8.94 18.55
C ARG A 160 1.22 -7.65 17.76
N PHE A 161 2.26 -7.29 17.03
CA PHE A 161 2.22 -6.24 16.03
C PHE A 161 1.94 -6.87 14.67
N GLY A 162 0.90 -6.41 13.97
CA GLY A 162 0.69 -6.69 12.56
C GLY A 162 1.03 -5.45 11.74
N SER A 163 1.83 -5.60 10.70
CA SER A 163 2.13 -4.53 9.73
C SER A 163 1.73 -4.99 8.34
N SER A 164 0.88 -4.22 7.67
CA SER A 164 0.53 -4.44 6.27
C SER A 164 1.28 -3.46 5.39
N HIS A 165 1.94 -3.97 4.35
CA HIS A 165 2.65 -3.23 3.31
C HIS A 165 1.87 -3.44 2.01
N PHE A 166 1.37 -2.34 1.44
CA PHE A 166 0.45 -2.42 0.32
C PHE A 166 0.53 -1.19 -0.57
N LEU A 167 -0.03 -1.34 -1.77
CA LEU A 167 -0.16 -0.26 -2.74
C LEU A 167 -1.60 0.21 -2.77
N ARG A 168 -1.89 1.34 -2.13
CA ARG A 168 -3.21 1.98 -2.16
C ARG A 168 -3.33 2.84 -3.41
N MET A 169 -4.04 2.33 -4.41
CA MET A 169 -4.11 2.94 -5.75
C MET A 169 -4.62 4.39 -5.74
N PRO A 170 -5.68 4.75 -4.99
CA PRO A 170 -6.18 6.13 -5.01
C PRO A 170 -5.14 7.17 -4.56
N ASP A 171 -4.27 6.84 -3.61
CA ASP A 171 -3.22 7.80 -3.21
C ASP A 171 -2.18 7.97 -4.30
N LEU A 172 -1.73 6.86 -4.90
CA LEU A 172 -0.73 6.88 -5.94
C LEU A 172 -1.22 7.72 -7.13
N GLU A 173 -2.45 7.48 -7.56
CA GLU A 173 -3.11 8.23 -8.63
C GLU A 173 -3.19 9.72 -8.29
N ASN A 174 -3.65 10.07 -7.09
CA ASN A 174 -3.76 11.46 -6.67
C ASN A 174 -2.40 12.17 -6.62
N LEU A 175 -1.35 11.51 -6.15
CA LEU A 175 0.01 12.06 -6.11
C LEU A 175 0.61 12.26 -7.51
N ILE A 176 0.38 11.31 -8.42
CA ILE A 176 0.78 11.44 -9.82
C ILE A 176 0.06 12.62 -10.47
N CYS A 177 -1.26 12.73 -10.29
CA CYS A 177 -2.02 13.82 -10.86
C CYS A 177 -1.59 15.18 -10.29
N LEU A 178 -1.30 15.25 -8.99
CA LEU A 178 -0.75 16.46 -8.36
C LEU A 178 0.58 16.86 -9.01
N ARG A 179 1.49 15.92 -9.24
CA ARG A 179 2.78 16.17 -9.90
C ARG A 179 2.61 16.63 -11.34
N ILE A 180 1.73 15.99 -12.11
CA ILE A 180 1.45 16.39 -13.50
C ILE A 180 0.89 17.81 -13.54
N GLY A 181 -0.07 18.11 -12.65
CA GLY A 181 -0.66 19.44 -12.52
C GLY A 181 0.34 20.51 -12.11
N ALA A 182 1.26 20.20 -11.18
CA ALA A 182 2.34 21.11 -10.81
C ALA A 182 3.25 21.40 -12.02
N ASN A 183 3.71 20.35 -12.69
CA ASN A 183 4.61 20.47 -13.84
C ASN A 183 3.98 21.25 -15.00
N SER A 184 2.68 21.11 -15.26
CA SER A 184 2.00 21.89 -16.31
C SER A 184 1.96 23.40 -16.01
N GLU A 185 2.01 23.77 -14.74
CA GLU A 185 2.09 25.15 -14.27
C GLU A 185 3.55 25.63 -14.07
N GLY A 186 4.53 24.79 -14.42
CA GLY A 186 5.95 25.08 -14.19
C GLY A 186 6.36 25.06 -12.72
N LEU A 187 5.53 24.47 -11.85
CA LEU A 187 5.77 24.35 -10.41
C LEU A 187 6.44 23.03 -10.07
N SER A 188 7.46 23.09 -9.22
CA SER A 188 8.05 21.92 -8.58
C SER A 188 7.21 21.46 -7.37
N LEU A 189 7.49 20.24 -6.88
CA LEU A 189 6.93 19.76 -5.61
C LEU A 189 7.33 20.66 -4.43
N GLN A 190 8.50 21.31 -4.50
CA GLN A 190 8.93 22.23 -3.46
C GLN A 190 8.11 23.53 -3.50
N ASP A 191 7.83 24.05 -4.69
CA ASP A 191 6.96 25.24 -4.86
C ASP A 191 5.56 25.00 -4.28
N LEU A 192 5.02 23.78 -4.46
CA LEU A 192 3.76 23.39 -3.83
C LEU A 192 3.84 23.38 -2.30
N LYS A 193 4.91 22.81 -1.73
CA LYS A 193 5.13 22.79 -0.26
C LYS A 193 5.22 24.20 0.30
N ASP A 194 5.98 25.08 -0.34
CA ASP A 194 6.19 26.46 0.09
C ASP A 194 4.88 27.28 0.01
N ALA A 195 4.09 27.04 -1.03
CA ALA A 195 2.78 27.66 -1.20
C ALA A 195 1.71 27.15 -0.20
N ALA A 196 1.79 25.89 0.27
CA ALA A 196 0.91 25.41 1.36
C ALA A 196 1.31 25.93 2.75
N SER A 197 2.60 26.16 2.96
CA SER A 197 3.15 26.72 4.21
C SER A 197 2.91 28.23 4.33
N SER A 198 2.84 28.96 3.20
CA SER A 198 2.58 30.40 3.20
C SER A 198 1.08 30.73 3.29
N CYS A 199 0.67 31.42 4.36
CA CYS A 199 -0.74 31.74 4.62
C CYS A 199 -1.35 32.84 3.70
N GLY A 200 -0.69 33.22 2.61
CA GLY A 200 -0.80 34.57 2.05
C GLY A 200 -1.62 34.77 0.78
N LYS A 201 -1.24 34.18 -0.36
CA LYS A 201 -1.75 34.63 -1.67
C LYS A 201 -1.98 33.54 -2.73
N ASP A 202 -1.36 32.36 -2.63
CA ASP A 202 -1.44 31.31 -3.67
C ASP A 202 -2.37 30.12 -3.36
N LYS A 203 -3.17 30.21 -2.28
CA LYS A 203 -4.19 29.18 -1.98
C LYS A 203 -5.19 29.00 -3.11
N SER A 204 -5.42 30.02 -3.95
CA SER A 204 -6.36 29.96 -5.07
C SER A 204 -5.90 28.99 -6.17
N ALA A 205 -4.62 28.99 -6.52
CA ALA A 205 -4.06 28.09 -7.53
C ALA A 205 -4.05 26.63 -7.03
N ILE A 206 -3.60 26.41 -5.80
CA ILE A 206 -3.63 25.08 -5.15
C ILE A 206 -5.07 24.58 -4.98
N CYS A 207 -6.01 25.43 -4.54
CA CYS A 207 -7.41 25.04 -4.42
C CYS A 207 -8.06 24.77 -5.78
N SER A 208 -7.69 25.49 -6.84
CA SER A 208 -8.20 25.27 -8.20
C SER A 208 -7.63 23.98 -8.79
N LEU A 209 -6.33 23.74 -8.65
CA LEU A 209 -5.68 22.48 -9.01
C LEU A 209 -6.31 21.32 -8.24
N ARG A 210 -6.55 21.46 -6.93
CA ARG A 210 -7.23 20.45 -6.10
C ARG A 210 -8.68 20.20 -6.51
N LYS A 211 -9.46 21.26 -6.78
CA LYS A 211 -10.84 21.12 -7.29
C LYS A 211 -10.85 20.44 -8.65
N GLU A 212 -9.88 20.75 -9.49
CA GLU A 212 -9.71 20.12 -10.78
C GLU A 212 -9.25 18.66 -10.65
N LEU A 213 -8.34 18.33 -9.72
CA LEU A 213 -7.91 16.96 -9.41
C LEU A 213 -9.06 16.12 -8.84
N ILE A 214 -9.87 16.68 -7.95
CA ILE A 214 -11.09 16.05 -7.41
C ILE A 214 -12.14 15.87 -8.53
N ALA A 215 -12.26 16.82 -9.45
CA ALA A 215 -13.12 16.71 -10.62
C ALA A 215 -12.59 15.69 -11.66
N ARG A 216 -11.26 15.61 -11.83
CA ARG A 216 -10.54 14.67 -12.71
C ARG A 216 -10.46 13.26 -12.12
N GLY A 217 -10.57 13.08 -10.81
CA GLY A 217 -10.78 11.78 -10.16
C GLY A 217 -12.11 11.10 -10.55
N LYS A 218 -12.95 11.78 -11.36
CA LYS A 218 -14.11 11.22 -12.05
C LYS A 218 -13.84 10.88 -13.54
N MET A 219 -12.60 10.99 -14.03
CA MET A 219 -12.24 10.62 -15.40
C MET A 219 -12.07 9.11 -15.57
N ASP A 220 -12.45 8.63 -16.75
CA ASP A 220 -12.26 7.25 -17.19
C ASP A 220 -10.78 6.96 -17.43
N TRP A 221 -10.13 6.35 -16.43
CA TRP A 221 -8.73 5.94 -16.43
C TRP A 221 -8.33 5.04 -17.61
N LYS A 222 -9.29 4.36 -18.28
CA LYS A 222 -9.02 3.58 -19.52
C LYS A 222 -8.51 4.45 -20.67
N ALA A 223 -8.81 5.74 -20.66
CA ALA A 223 -8.38 6.67 -21.70
C ALA A 223 -6.95 7.21 -21.47
N ILE A 224 -6.52 7.33 -20.21
CA ILE A 224 -5.26 7.98 -19.83
C ILE A 224 -4.11 6.97 -19.69
N LEU A 225 -4.36 5.78 -19.13
CA LEU A 225 -3.34 4.75 -18.97
C LEU A 225 -3.05 3.96 -20.25
N GLY A 226 -3.68 4.33 -21.37
CA GLY A 226 -3.66 3.53 -22.58
C GLY A 226 -4.42 2.22 -22.37
N ARG A 227 -4.95 1.69 -23.47
CA ARG A 227 -5.73 0.45 -23.47
C ARG A 227 -5.03 -0.63 -22.63
N PRO A 228 -5.76 -1.47 -21.88
CA PRO A 228 -5.19 -2.75 -21.48
C PRO A 228 -4.65 -3.38 -22.75
N SER A 229 -3.38 -3.80 -22.75
CA SER A 229 -2.95 -4.74 -23.78
C SER A 229 -3.99 -5.85 -23.78
N ARG A 230 -4.53 -6.15 -24.97
CA ARG A 230 -5.57 -7.16 -25.18
C ARG A 230 -5.16 -8.58 -24.76
N THR A 231 -4.10 -8.75 -23.99
CA THR A 231 -3.44 -10.02 -23.70
C THR A 231 -3.74 -10.61 -22.32
N LEU A 232 -4.68 -10.09 -21.54
CA LEU A 232 -5.13 -10.78 -20.30
C LEU A 232 -6.55 -11.37 -20.36
N GLN A 233 -7.37 -10.99 -21.35
CA GLN A 233 -8.66 -11.66 -21.60
C GLN A 233 -8.62 -12.70 -22.72
N SER A 234 -7.60 -12.70 -23.60
CA SER A 234 -7.49 -13.67 -24.69
C SER A 234 -6.69 -14.94 -24.35
N TYR A 235 -6.21 -15.10 -23.10
CA TYR A 235 -5.54 -16.33 -22.65
C TYR A 235 -6.39 -17.17 -21.68
N ALA A 236 -7.64 -16.74 -21.40
CA ALA A 236 -8.59 -17.52 -20.61
C ALA A 236 -9.66 -18.23 -21.45
N SER A 237 -9.64 -18.10 -22.79
CA SER A 237 -10.69 -18.66 -23.67
C SER A 237 -10.22 -19.64 -24.75
N ASP A 238 -8.92 -19.85 -24.97
CA ASP A 238 -8.44 -20.74 -26.05
C ASP A 238 -7.34 -21.73 -25.61
N ALA A 239 -7.44 -22.27 -24.40
CA ALA A 239 -6.73 -23.50 -24.07
C ALA A 239 -7.65 -24.69 -24.43
N PRO A 240 -7.34 -25.51 -25.45
CA PRO A 240 -8.06 -26.76 -25.65
C PRO A 240 -7.83 -27.63 -24.42
N ILE A 241 -8.92 -27.94 -23.71
CA ILE A 241 -8.92 -29.01 -22.71
C ILE A 241 -8.81 -30.32 -23.49
N SER A 242 -7.59 -30.69 -23.89
CA SER A 242 -7.26 -32.08 -24.18
C SER A 242 -7.00 -32.75 -22.84
N GLY A 243 -8.08 -33.19 -22.20
CA GLY A 243 -7.97 -34.08 -21.05
C GLY A 243 -7.28 -35.39 -21.47
N PRO A 244 -6.46 -36.01 -20.61
CA PRO A 244 -6.09 -37.40 -20.81
C PRO A 244 -7.37 -38.24 -20.76
N SER A 245 -7.57 -39.04 -21.80
CA SER A 245 -8.60 -40.08 -21.85
C SER A 245 -8.60 -40.89 -20.56
N ALA A 246 -9.78 -41.05 -19.96
CA ALA A 246 -10.01 -41.97 -18.86
C ALA A 246 -9.58 -43.39 -19.28
N GLY A 247 -8.36 -43.77 -18.89
CA GLY A 247 -7.92 -45.15 -18.86
C GLY A 247 -8.68 -45.87 -17.76
N LYS A 248 -9.56 -46.79 -18.16
CA LYS A 248 -10.18 -47.78 -17.28
C LYS A 248 -9.06 -48.55 -16.56
N LEU A 249 -9.06 -48.50 -15.23
CA LEU A 249 -8.40 -49.50 -14.41
C LEU A 249 -9.47 -50.54 -14.02
N CYS A 250 -9.33 -51.73 -14.59
CA CYS A 250 -9.60 -52.97 -13.87
C CYS A 250 -8.43 -53.23 -12.92
#